data_AF-A0A925E5S0-F1
#
_entry.id   AF-A0A925E5S0-F1
#
_cell.length_a   1.000
_cell.length_b   1.000
_cell.length_c   1.000
_cell.angle_alpha   90.00
_cell.angle_beta   90.00
_cell.angle_gamma   90.00
#
_symmetry.space_group_name_H-M   'P 1'
#
loop_
_entity.id
_entity.type
_entity.pdbx_description
1 polymer ?
#
loop_
_entity_poly.entity_id
_entity_poly.type
_entity_poly.pdbx_seq_one_letter_code
_entity_poly.pdbx_strand_id
1 'polypeptide(L)'
;MGFVDSMQGRRTTSKGCLIVGLGMLLGTLACISVIYFAVDNSCVSSANTWLPDYAGSQLVSEEHSWLRPFGIGETTRILYTTNAFDTVSRWYTRQDILNESQGKSRDGQIAQLRWATGRDQNTDGTVIALVSRCAPELALGGS
;
A
#
# COMPACT_ATOMS: atom_id res chain seq x y z
N MET A 1 -38.69 36.12 6.04
CA MET A 1 -37.76 36.18 7.19
C MET A 1 -38.48 35.54 8.37
N GLY A 2 -38.14 34.30 8.75
CA GLY A 2 -38.91 33.59 9.79
C GLY A 2 -38.54 32.13 10.05
N PHE A 3 -37.26 31.75 9.92
CA PHE A 3 -36.79 30.39 10.23
C PHE A 3 -35.53 30.41 11.10
N VAL A 4 -35.38 31.41 11.97
CA VAL A 4 -34.24 31.52 12.89
C VAL A 4 -34.73 31.88 14.29
N ASP A 5 -35.73 31.17 14.81
CA ASP A 5 -36.14 31.34 16.21
C ASP A 5 -36.78 30.06 16.77
N SER A 6 -35.94 29.05 16.98
CA SER A 6 -36.21 27.96 17.93
C SER A 6 -34.91 27.27 18.34
N MET A 7 -33.95 28.05 18.84
CA MET A 7 -32.88 27.54 19.70
C MET A 7 -33.19 27.92 21.15
N GLN A 8 -34.37 27.51 21.63
CA GLN A 8 -34.74 27.63 23.04
C GLN A 8 -33.99 26.56 23.86
N GLY A 9 -32.91 27.01 24.53
CA GLY A 9 -32.65 26.72 25.94
C GLY A 9 -32.69 25.26 26.40
N ARG A 10 -31.94 24.34 25.78
CA ARG A 10 -31.48 23.16 26.53
C ARG A 10 -30.33 23.60 27.41
N ARG A 11 -30.51 23.53 28.74
CA ARG A 11 -29.38 23.45 29.68
C ARG A 11 -28.59 22.19 29.30
N THR A 12 -27.63 22.34 28.40
CA THR A 12 -26.65 21.28 28.14
C THR A 12 -25.82 21.16 29.40
N THR A 13 -26.15 20.19 30.23
CA THR A 13 -25.26 19.73 31.29
C THR A 13 -23.90 19.50 30.64
N SER A 14 -22.82 20.07 31.18
CA SER A 14 -21.46 19.96 30.60
C SER A 14 -21.07 18.53 30.23
N LYS A 15 -21.60 17.56 30.99
CA LYS A 15 -21.52 16.11 30.75
C LYS A 15 -22.13 15.66 29.41
N GLY A 16 -23.28 16.23 29.01
CA GLY A 16 -23.95 15.91 27.74
C GLY A 16 -23.18 16.42 26.52
N CYS A 17 -22.62 17.63 26.58
CA CYS A 17 -21.73 18.14 25.53
C CYS A 17 -20.46 17.29 25.39
N LEU A 18 -19.87 16.85 26.50
CA LEU A 18 -18.67 16.02 26.49
C LEU A 18 -18.95 14.64 25.86
N ILE A 19 -20.07 14.00 26.20
CA ILE A 19 -20.44 12.69 25.62
C ILE A 19 -20.67 12.79 24.10
N VAL A 20 -21.41 13.82 23.65
CA VAL A 20 -21.66 14.00 22.20
C VAL A 20 -20.36 14.33 21.47
N GLY A 21 -19.52 15.20 22.04
CA GLY A 21 -18.21 15.54 21.46
C GLY A 21 -17.28 14.34 21.35
N LEU A 22 -17.18 13.53 22.41
CA LEU A 22 -16.39 12.29 22.40
C LEU A 22 -16.96 11.29 21.40
N GLY A 23 -18.28 11.15 21.32
CA GLY A 23 -18.94 10.28 20.35
C GLY A 23 -18.64 10.67 18.90
N MET A 24 -18.65 11.97 18.57
CA MET A 24 -18.26 12.47 17.25
C MET A 24 -16.78 12.22 16.94
N LEU A 25 -15.89 12.45 17.92
CA LEU A 25 -14.46 12.22 17.75
C LEU A 25 -14.15 10.73 17.54
N LEU A 26 -14.75 9.84 18.33
CA LEU A 26 -14.57 8.39 18.16
C LEU A 26 -15.17 7.90 16.84
N GLY A 27 -16.34 8.42 16.45
CA GLY A 27 -16.98 8.08 15.18
C GLY A 27 -16.12 8.47 13.97
N THR A 28 -15.56 9.68 13.98
CA THR A 28 -14.68 10.14 12.90
C THR A 28 -13.37 9.34 12.84
N LEU A 29 -12.74 9.06 13.97
CA LEU A 29 -11.54 8.20 14.03
C LEU A 29 -11.83 6.77 13.52
N ALA A 30 -13.00 6.22 13.86
CA ALA A 30 -13.42 4.91 13.37
C ALA A 30 -13.64 4.90 11.84
N CYS A 31 -14.24 5.95 11.28
CA CYS A 31 -14.39 6.06 9.83
C CYS A 31 -13.04 6.17 9.12
N ILE A 32 -12.12 6.99 9.63
CA ILE A 32 -10.78 7.17 9.06
C ILE A 32 -10.00 5.85 9.11
N SER A 33 -10.06 5.12 10.23
CA SER A 33 -9.33 3.86 10.36
C SER A 33 -9.82 2.81 9.38
N VAL A 34 -11.13 2.69 9.17
CA VAL A 34 -11.69 1.74 8.18
C VAL A 34 -11.19 2.05 6.77
N ILE A 35 -11.19 3.33 6.36
CA ILE A 35 -10.66 3.74 5.06
C ILE A 35 -9.17 3.40 4.96
N TYR A 36 -8.41 3.68 6.02
CA TYR A 36 -6.98 3.40 6.09
C TYR A 36 -6.69 1.91 5.87
N PHE A 37 -7.38 1.02 6.60
CA PHE A 37 -7.24 -0.42 6.44
C PHE A 37 -7.67 -0.91 5.06
N ALA A 38 -8.71 -0.31 4.47
CA ALA A 38 -9.16 -0.68 3.13
C ALA A 38 -8.09 -0.35 2.08
N VAL A 39 -7.50 0.84 2.15
CA VAL A 39 -6.41 1.25 1.24
C VAL A 39 -5.20 0.34 1.43
N ASP A 40 -4.77 0.13 2.67
CA ASP A 40 -3.59 -0.70 2.98
C ASP A 40 -3.72 -2.15 2.49
N ASN A 41 -4.89 -2.78 2.66
CA ASN A 41 -5.12 -4.12 2.12
C ASN A 41 -5.18 -4.13 0.58
N SER A 42 -5.71 -3.07 -0.03
CA SER A 42 -5.67 -2.93 -1.48
C SER A 42 -4.22 -2.82 -1.99
N CYS A 43 -3.36 -2.07 -1.30
CA CYS A 43 -1.94 -1.96 -1.64
C CYS A 43 -1.25 -3.32 -1.63
N VAL A 44 -1.39 -4.07 -0.53
CA VAL A 44 -0.77 -5.39 -0.39
C VAL A 44 -1.31 -6.38 -1.41
N SER A 45 -2.62 -6.39 -1.66
CA SER A 45 -3.24 -7.27 -2.66
C SER A 45 -2.71 -7.00 -4.07
N SER A 46 -2.62 -5.72 -4.44
CA SER A 46 -2.03 -5.30 -5.71
C SER A 46 -0.56 -5.70 -5.82
N ALA A 47 0.24 -5.45 -4.77
CA ALA A 47 1.65 -5.82 -4.76
C ALA A 47 1.85 -7.33 -4.88
N ASN A 48 1.10 -8.15 -4.15
CA ASN A 48 1.18 -9.61 -4.25
C ASN A 48 0.85 -10.14 -5.65
N THR A 49 0.02 -9.41 -6.40
CA THR A 49 -0.35 -9.77 -7.77
C THR A 49 0.77 -9.45 -8.75
N TRP A 50 1.37 -8.26 -8.65
CA TRP A 50 2.28 -7.71 -9.67
C TRP A 50 3.76 -7.75 -9.30
N LEU A 51 4.09 -7.98 -8.04
CA LEU A 51 5.44 -8.10 -7.51
C LEU A 51 5.62 -9.44 -6.78
N PRO A 52 5.32 -10.60 -7.41
CA PRO A 52 5.58 -11.88 -6.79
C PRO A 52 7.09 -12.09 -6.62
N ASP A 53 7.49 -12.67 -5.48
CA ASP A 53 8.86 -13.09 -5.27
C ASP A 53 9.21 -14.21 -6.26
N TYR A 54 10.40 -14.11 -6.88
CA TYR A 54 10.86 -15.14 -7.80
C TYR A 54 11.18 -16.44 -7.04
N ALA A 55 10.73 -17.57 -7.57
CA ALA A 55 10.91 -18.86 -6.92
C ALA A 55 12.41 -19.21 -6.73
N GLY A 56 12.80 -19.56 -5.51
CA GLY A 56 14.19 -19.86 -5.18
C GLY A 56 15.09 -18.63 -5.08
N SER A 57 14.52 -17.42 -5.07
CA SER A 57 15.25 -16.22 -4.67
C SER A 57 15.36 -16.12 -3.14
N GLN A 58 16.40 -15.44 -2.69
CA GLN A 58 16.68 -15.13 -1.28
C GLN A 58 16.46 -13.65 -1.05
N LEU A 59 15.85 -13.30 0.08
CA LEU A 59 15.70 -11.92 0.50
C LEU A 59 17.07 -11.36 0.91
N VAL A 60 17.53 -10.32 0.22
CA VAL A 60 18.77 -9.60 0.54
C VAL A 60 18.48 -8.44 1.47
N SER A 61 17.51 -7.61 1.09
CA SER A 61 17.06 -6.48 1.90
C SER A 61 15.59 -6.18 1.67
N GLU A 62 14.94 -5.64 2.69
CA GLU A 62 13.59 -5.12 2.61
C GLU A 62 13.51 -3.85 3.44
N GLU A 63 13.13 -2.76 2.79
CA GLU A 63 12.89 -1.47 3.43
C GLU A 63 11.47 -1.03 3.11
N HIS A 64 10.77 -0.49 4.12
CA HIS A 64 9.46 0.09 3.96
C HIS A 64 9.31 1.32 4.85
N SER A 65 8.54 2.31 4.38
CA SER A 65 8.43 3.61 5.07
C SER A 65 7.39 3.65 6.18
N TRP A 66 6.56 2.60 6.33
CA TRP A 66 5.42 2.64 7.24
C TRP A 66 5.27 1.37 8.10
N LEU A 67 4.06 0.78 8.15
CA LEU A 67 3.67 -0.25 9.11
C LEU A 67 4.06 -1.66 8.66
N ARG A 68 4.00 -1.93 7.35
CA ARG A 68 4.29 -3.25 6.79
C ARG A 68 4.78 -3.18 5.35
N PRO A 69 5.50 -4.20 4.86
CA PRO A 69 5.90 -4.29 3.46
C PRO A 69 4.69 -4.28 2.53
N PHE A 70 4.84 -3.55 1.42
CA PHE A 70 3.84 -3.40 0.36
C PHE A 70 2.48 -2.81 0.78
N GLY A 71 2.38 -2.31 2.02
CA GLY A 71 1.23 -1.56 2.49
C GLY A 71 1.22 -0.12 1.99
N ILE A 72 0.54 0.75 2.73
CA ILE A 72 0.64 2.21 2.53
C ILE A 72 2.09 2.65 2.73
N GLY A 73 2.57 3.54 1.86
CA GLY A 73 3.93 4.05 1.85
C GLY A 73 4.75 3.55 0.66
N GLU A 74 6.07 3.56 0.84
CA GLU A 74 7.02 2.99 -0.10
C GLU A 74 7.58 1.68 0.44
N THR A 75 7.84 0.72 -0.44
CA THR A 75 8.55 -0.51 -0.12
C THR A 75 9.53 -0.82 -1.23
N THR A 76 10.77 -1.08 -0.84
CA THR A 76 11.82 -1.61 -1.72
C THR A 76 12.28 -2.94 -1.17
N ARG A 77 12.04 -4.01 -1.92
CA ARG A 77 12.49 -5.36 -1.59
C ARG A 77 13.53 -5.79 -2.63
N ILE A 78 14.72 -6.14 -2.17
CA ILE A 78 15.80 -6.64 -3.00
C ILE A 78 15.95 -8.15 -2.76
N LEU A 79 15.87 -8.91 -3.84
CA LEU A 79 16.05 -10.36 -3.84
C LEU A 79 17.29 -10.71 -4.65
N TYR A 80 17.87 -11.86 -4.36
CA TYR A 80 18.97 -12.45 -5.11
C TYR A 80 18.64 -13.89 -5.51
N THR A 81 19.01 -14.29 -6.72
CA THR A 81 18.91 -15.69 -7.16
C THR A 81 20.14 -16.07 -7.97
N THR A 82 20.53 -17.34 -7.90
CA THR A 82 21.61 -17.90 -8.73
C THR A 82 21.18 -18.15 -10.17
N ASN A 83 19.91 -17.94 -10.51
CA ASN A 83 19.40 -18.11 -11.85
C ASN A 83 19.85 -16.95 -12.76
N ALA A 84 20.08 -17.28 -14.04
CA ALA A 84 20.53 -16.32 -15.04
C ALA A 84 19.49 -15.21 -15.29
N PHE A 85 19.99 -13.99 -15.55
CA PHE A 85 19.19 -12.78 -15.75
C PHE A 85 18.07 -12.95 -16.78
N ASP A 86 18.37 -13.54 -17.95
CA ASP A 86 17.38 -13.69 -19.02
C ASP A 86 16.23 -14.64 -18.62
N THR A 87 16.48 -15.58 -17.71
CA THR A 87 15.45 -16.48 -17.19
C THR A 87 14.52 -15.73 -16.24
N VAL A 88 15.09 -14.92 -15.33
CA VAL A 88 14.34 -14.15 -14.34
C VAL A 88 13.52 -13.04 -15.01
N SER A 89 14.13 -12.26 -15.90
CA SER A 89 13.46 -11.16 -16.62
C SER A 89 12.29 -11.67 -17.47
N ARG A 90 12.47 -12.78 -18.21
CA ARG A 90 11.38 -13.40 -18.98
C ARG A 90 10.26 -13.93 -18.10
N TRP A 91 10.58 -14.43 -16.90
CA TRP A 91 9.57 -14.88 -15.96
C TRP A 91 8.68 -13.72 -15.49
N TYR A 92 9.27 -12.60 -15.05
CA TYR A 92 8.49 -11.43 -14.63
C TYR A 92 7.64 -10.85 -15.77
N THR A 93 8.22 -10.75 -16.96
CA THR A 93 7.47 -10.32 -18.16
C THR A 93 6.28 -11.24 -18.43
N ARG A 94 6.46 -12.56 -18.29
CA ARG A 94 5.37 -13.53 -18.44
C ARG A 94 4.30 -13.37 -17.36
N GLN A 95 4.68 -13.13 -16.11
CA GLN A 95 3.70 -12.89 -15.04
C GLN A 95 2.85 -11.64 -15.33
N ASP A 96 3.47 -10.56 -15.79
CA ASP A 96 2.74 -9.33 -16.17
C ASP A 96 1.73 -9.63 -17.30
N ILE A 97 2.15 -10.32 -18.37
CA ILE A 97 1.25 -10.73 -19.47
C ILE A 97 0.12 -11.65 -18.99
N LEU A 98 0.41 -12.59 -18.08
CA LEU A 98 -0.60 -13.49 -17.52
C LEU A 98 -1.63 -12.72 -16.69
N ASN A 99 -1.20 -11.75 -15.89
CA ASN A 99 -2.10 -10.91 -15.12
C ASN A 99 -2.98 -10.04 -16.03
N GLU A 100 -2.40 -9.43 -17.06
CA GLU A 100 -3.14 -8.63 -18.05
C GLU A 100 -4.16 -9.48 -18.82
N SER A 101 -3.78 -10.69 -19.26
CA SER A 101 -4.70 -11.60 -19.96
C SER A 101 -5.84 -12.11 -19.07
N GLN A 102 -5.69 -12.09 -17.75
CA GLN A 102 -6.75 -12.38 -16.77
C GLN A 102 -7.68 -11.18 -16.51
N GLY A 103 -7.51 -10.08 -17.24
CA GLY A 103 -8.29 -8.85 -17.06
C GLY A 103 -7.85 -8.01 -15.87
N LYS A 104 -6.70 -8.30 -15.25
CA LYS A 104 -6.13 -7.44 -14.22
C LYS A 104 -5.40 -6.30 -14.91
N SER A 105 -5.71 -5.07 -14.52
CA SER A 105 -4.99 -3.90 -15.02
C SER A 105 -4.12 -3.28 -13.94
N ARG A 106 -2.95 -2.79 -14.34
CA ARG A 106 -2.16 -1.84 -13.54
C ARG A 106 -2.76 -0.43 -13.60
N ASP A 107 -3.51 -0.12 -14.66
CA ASP A 107 -4.17 1.17 -14.84
C ASP A 107 -5.35 1.30 -13.86
N GLY A 108 -5.31 2.34 -13.02
CA GLY A 108 -6.32 2.60 -11.99
C GLY A 108 -6.00 1.99 -10.62
N GLN A 109 -4.84 1.34 -10.44
CA GLN A 109 -4.41 0.90 -9.11
C GLN A 109 -3.93 2.08 -8.27
N ILE A 110 -4.23 2.04 -6.97
CA ILE A 110 -3.78 3.03 -5.97
C ILE A 110 -2.25 2.92 -5.73
N ALA A 111 -1.65 1.78 -6.13
CA ALA A 111 -0.24 1.49 -6.00
C ALA A 111 0.50 1.60 -7.35
N GLN A 112 1.63 2.30 -7.36
CA GLN A 112 2.62 2.20 -8.42
C GLN A 112 3.56 1.05 -8.11
N LEU A 113 3.54 0.02 -8.94
CA LEU A 113 4.28 -1.22 -8.74
C LEU A 113 5.27 -1.41 -9.88
N ARG A 114 6.54 -1.57 -9.53
CA ARG A 114 7.63 -1.73 -10.51
C ARG A 114 8.56 -2.83 -10.04
N TRP A 115 9.00 -3.64 -11.00
CA TRP A 115 10.08 -4.59 -10.80
C TRP A 115 11.22 -4.25 -11.75
N ALA A 116 12.44 -4.51 -11.33
CA ALA A 116 13.62 -4.41 -12.15
C ALA A 116 14.55 -5.59 -11.83
N THR A 117 15.28 -6.06 -12.84
CA THR A 117 16.28 -7.10 -12.68
C THR A 117 17.64 -6.55 -13.11
N GLY A 118 18.71 -7.02 -12.46
CA GLY A 118 20.09 -6.66 -12.78
C GLY A 118 21.00 -7.88 -12.65
N ARG A 119 22.08 -7.91 -13.43
CA ARG A 119 23.12 -8.95 -13.27
C ARG A 119 23.97 -8.59 -12.05
N ASP A 120 24.31 -9.60 -11.24
CA ASP A 120 25.37 -9.43 -10.24
C ASP A 120 26.71 -9.22 -10.97
N GLN A 121 27.57 -8.35 -10.42
CA GLN A 121 28.90 -8.09 -10.98
C GLN A 121 29.92 -9.16 -10.59
N ASN A 122 29.66 -9.90 -9.49
CA ASN A 122 30.59 -10.86 -8.93
C ASN A 122 30.22 -12.32 -9.24
N THR A 123 28.98 -12.57 -9.69
CA THR A 123 28.46 -13.91 -9.95
C THR A 123 27.56 -13.92 -11.19
N ASP A 124 27.26 -15.11 -11.71
CA ASP A 124 26.24 -15.29 -12.78
C ASP A 124 24.79 -15.12 -12.27
N GLY A 125 24.61 -14.70 -11.02
CA GLY A 125 23.33 -14.49 -10.38
C GLY A 125 22.61 -13.22 -10.83
N THR A 126 21.37 -13.10 -10.38
CA THR A 126 20.49 -11.97 -10.69
C THR A 126 20.02 -11.31 -9.40
N VAL A 127 20.16 -9.99 -9.36
CA VAL A 127 19.53 -9.13 -8.36
C VAL A 127 18.18 -8.68 -8.88
N ILE A 128 17.15 -8.75 -8.04
CA ILE A 128 15.78 -8.38 -8.36
C ILE A 128 15.38 -7.28 -7.40
N ALA A 129 14.91 -6.16 -7.92
CA ALA A 129 14.35 -5.06 -7.13
C ALA A 129 12.85 -5.00 -7.36
N LEU A 130 12.07 -5.14 -6.29
CA LEU A 130 10.62 -4.97 -6.26
C LEU A 130 10.30 -3.68 -5.51
N VAL A 131 9.71 -2.73 -6.20
CA VAL A 131 9.41 -1.39 -5.69
C VAL A 131 7.91 -1.16 -5.74
N SER A 132 7.33 -0.83 -4.58
CA SER A 132 5.94 -0.42 -4.43
C SER A 132 5.87 0.99 -3.86
N ARG A 133 4.98 1.81 -4.41
CA ARG A 133 4.57 3.10 -3.86
C ARG A 133 3.05 3.16 -3.83
N CYS A 134 2.46 3.06 -2.65
CA CYS A 134 1.01 3.07 -2.50
C CYS A 134 0.57 4.15 -1.52
N ALA A 135 -0.19 5.13 -2.02
CA ALA A 135 -0.68 6.26 -1.23
C ALA A 135 0.36 6.84 -0.24
N PRO A 136 1.58 7.22 -0.68
CA PRO A 136 2.65 7.65 0.22
C PRO A 136 2.27 8.87 1.07
N GLU A 137 1.37 9.71 0.57
CA GLU A 137 0.78 10.86 1.29
C GLU A 137 0.02 10.48 2.56
N LEU A 138 -0.46 9.23 2.66
CA LEU A 138 -1.17 8.73 3.84
C LEU A 138 -0.22 8.13 4.88
N ALA A 139 1.06 7.90 4.54
CA ALA A 139 2.07 7.52 5.51
C ALA A 139 2.44 8.75 6.36
N LEU A 140 2.51 8.62 7.69
CA LEU A 140 2.93 9.75 8.54
C LEU A 140 4.41 10.03 8.28
N GLY A 141 4.70 11.03 7.45
CA GLY A 141 6.06 11.41 7.05
C GLY A 141 6.34 11.42 5.54
N GLY A 142 5.31 11.40 4.68
CA GLY A 142 5.49 11.60 3.24
C GLY A 142 6.15 12.95 2.93
N SER A 143 7.31 12.92 2.28
CA SER A 143 8.01 14.07 1.70
C SER A 143 7.73 14.19 0.22
#